data_AF-A0A848LZ78-F1
#
_entry.id   AF-A0A848LZ78-F1
#
_cell.length_a   1.000
_cell.length_b   1.000
_cell.length_c   1.000
_cell.angle_alpha   90.00
_cell.angle_beta   90.00
_cell.angle_gamma   90.00
#
_symmetry.space_group_name_H-M   'P 1'
#
loop_
_entity.id
_entity.type
_entity.pdbx_description
1 polymer ?
#
loop_
_entity_poly.entity_id
_entity_poly.type
_entity_poly.pdbx_seq_one_letter_code
_entity_poly.pdbx_strand_id
1 'polypeptide(L)'
;MDYFEVLLLEKTASPGEIKKAFYRESRTYHPDRFFHMESKELKERVHELYKRVTEAYYVLRDDTKRKKYLADIAGPERAQKLRFTEASEAETKAAAKKEQEEQIGTHPKGRQFYQQAQKDAEGGNLSAAERNMKMALTYEPSNARYKERLAEVQKQLADEAKNKDNSFKIR
;
A
#
# COMPACT_ATOMS: atom_id res chain seq x y z
N MET A 1 17.09 9.15 -18.82
CA MET A 1 16.87 7.70 -18.73
C MET A 1 15.81 7.40 -17.70
N ASP A 2 14.74 6.74 -18.10
CA ASP A 2 13.78 6.13 -17.16
C ASP A 2 14.36 4.85 -16.53
N TYR A 3 13.65 4.26 -15.58
CA TYR A 3 14.14 3.09 -14.83
C TYR A 3 14.20 1.80 -15.64
N PHE A 4 13.40 1.68 -16.70
CA PHE A 4 13.50 0.54 -17.61
C PHE A 4 14.77 0.67 -18.45
N GLU A 5 15.05 1.88 -18.95
CA GLU A 5 16.28 2.20 -19.67
C GLU A 5 17.52 2.01 -18.78
N VAL A 6 17.47 2.35 -17.49
CA VAL A 6 18.57 2.14 -16.53
C VAL A 6 18.87 0.65 -16.32
N LEU A 7 17.86 -0.22 -16.35
CA LEU A 7 18.01 -1.67 -16.22
C LEU A 7 18.15 -2.39 -17.57
N LEU A 8 18.18 -1.64 -18.68
CA LEU A 8 18.23 -2.18 -20.04
C LEU A 8 17.08 -3.17 -20.30
N LEU A 9 15.85 -2.74 -20.01
CA LEU A 9 14.64 -3.51 -20.13
C LEU A 9 13.60 -2.82 -20.99
N GLU A 10 12.72 -3.63 -21.58
CA GLU A 10 11.47 -3.17 -22.14
C GLU A 10 10.46 -2.82 -21.05
N LYS A 11 9.55 -1.89 -21.36
CA LYS A 11 8.48 -1.46 -20.41
C LYS A 11 7.49 -2.59 -20.08
N THR A 12 7.47 -3.64 -20.89
CA THR A 12 6.65 -4.85 -20.72
C THR A 12 7.35 -5.94 -19.90
N ALA A 13 8.56 -5.70 -19.39
CA ALA A 13 9.34 -6.69 -18.64
C ALA A 13 8.58 -7.24 -17.42
N SER A 14 8.63 -8.56 -17.28
CA SER A 14 8.06 -9.28 -16.15
C SER A 14 8.84 -9.02 -14.85
N PRO A 15 8.23 -9.26 -13.67
CA PRO A 15 8.94 -9.17 -12.39
C PRO A 15 10.22 -10.03 -12.34
N GLY A 16 10.20 -11.19 -13.00
CA GLY A 16 11.36 -12.07 -13.10
C GLY A 16 12.51 -11.46 -13.90
N GLU A 17 12.21 -10.80 -15.03
CA GLU A 17 13.20 -10.10 -15.85
C GLU A 17 13.76 -8.88 -15.14
N ILE A 18 12.91 -8.10 -14.46
CA ILE A 18 13.33 -6.96 -13.63
C ILE A 18 14.33 -7.39 -12.56
N LYS A 19 14.03 -8.47 -11.84
CA LYS A 19 14.93 -9.03 -10.83
C LYS A 19 16.27 -9.50 -11.43
N LYS A 20 16.23 -10.21 -12.57
CA LYS A 20 17.45 -10.67 -13.25
C LYS A 20 18.31 -9.50 -13.74
N ALA A 21 17.71 -8.47 -14.34
CA ALA A 21 18.41 -7.29 -14.81
C ALA A 21 19.05 -6.51 -13.67
N PHE A 22 18.34 -6.33 -12.55
CA PHE A 22 18.91 -5.70 -11.37
C PHE A 22 20.18 -6.42 -10.88
N TYR A 23 20.16 -7.75 -10.75
CA TYR A 23 21.37 -8.48 -10.31
C TYR A 23 22.52 -8.35 -11.32
N ARG A 24 22.23 -8.33 -12.61
CA ARG A 24 23.23 -8.11 -13.66
C ARG A 24 23.87 -6.72 -13.52
N GLU A 25 23.07 -5.66 -13.53
CA GLU A 25 23.57 -4.28 -13.47
C GLU A 25 24.20 -3.93 -12.11
N SER A 26 23.62 -4.43 -11.01
CA SER A 26 24.16 -4.25 -9.67
C SER A 26 25.56 -4.84 -9.55
N ARG A 27 25.83 -6.00 -10.18
CA ARG A 27 27.18 -6.59 -10.21
C ARG A 27 28.11 -5.81 -11.13
N THR A 28 27.61 -5.32 -12.27
CA THR A 28 28.41 -4.54 -13.21
C THR A 28 28.89 -3.22 -12.58
N TYR A 29 28.00 -2.50 -11.90
CA TYR A 29 28.25 -1.15 -11.41
C TYR A 29 28.45 -1.07 -9.88
N HIS A 30 28.70 -2.19 -9.21
CA HIS A 30 28.97 -2.17 -7.77
C HIS A 30 30.20 -1.30 -7.45
N PRO A 31 30.11 -0.31 -6.53
CA PRO A 31 31.22 0.61 -6.23
C PRO A 31 32.53 -0.10 -5.87
N ASP A 32 32.48 -1.23 -5.16
CA ASP A 32 33.66 -2.01 -4.77
C ASP A 32 34.53 -2.43 -5.96
N ARG A 33 33.94 -2.67 -7.14
CA ARG A 33 34.71 -3.02 -8.35
C ARG A 33 35.57 -1.87 -8.87
N PHE A 34 35.27 -0.65 -8.44
CA PHE A 34 35.92 0.59 -8.86
C PHE A 34 36.71 1.23 -7.70
N PHE A 35 36.78 0.57 -6.55
CA PHE A 35 37.44 1.12 -5.35
C PHE A 35 38.92 1.46 -5.58
N HIS A 36 39.63 0.62 -6.34
CA HIS A 36 41.05 0.77 -6.66
C HIS A 36 41.35 1.81 -7.76
N MET A 37 40.34 2.47 -8.34
CA MET A 37 40.60 3.50 -9.36
C MET A 37 41.06 4.80 -8.70
N GLU A 38 41.97 5.54 -9.31
CA GLU A 38 42.44 6.83 -8.76
C GLU A 38 41.47 7.99 -9.06
N SER A 39 40.66 7.86 -10.11
CA SER A 39 39.72 8.92 -10.52
C SER A 39 38.54 9.05 -9.56
N LYS A 40 38.52 10.15 -8.81
CA LYS A 40 37.41 10.54 -7.93
C LYS A 40 36.10 10.75 -8.73
N GLU A 41 36.18 11.43 -9.87
CA GLU A 41 35.02 11.68 -10.72
C GLU A 41 34.36 10.37 -11.20
N LEU A 42 35.18 9.39 -11.58
CA LEU A 42 34.67 8.09 -12.01
C LEU A 42 33.97 7.35 -10.86
N LYS A 43 34.55 7.39 -9.65
CA LYS A 43 33.91 6.79 -8.45
C LYS A 43 32.55 7.43 -8.15
N GLU A 44 32.47 8.75 -8.22
CA GLU A 44 31.22 9.49 -8.01
C GLU A 44 30.16 9.11 -9.06
N ARG A 45 30.54 9.06 -10.34
CA ARG A 45 29.64 8.64 -11.42
C ARG A 45 29.14 7.19 -11.26
N VAL A 46 30.02 6.27 -10.86
CA VAL A 46 29.65 4.87 -10.57
C VAL A 46 28.68 4.81 -9.39
N HIS A 47 28.93 5.56 -8.33
CA HIS A 47 28.06 5.61 -7.17
C HIS A 47 26.65 6.13 -7.53
N GLU A 48 26.57 7.22 -8.30
CA GLU A 48 25.29 7.76 -8.77
C GLU A 48 24.54 6.79 -9.70
N LEU A 49 25.25 6.10 -10.59
CA LEU A 49 24.66 5.08 -11.44
C LEU A 49 24.14 3.90 -10.61
N TYR A 50 24.93 3.42 -9.66
CA TYR A 50 24.53 2.33 -8.77
C TYR A 50 23.29 2.70 -7.95
N LYS A 51 23.24 3.92 -7.41
CA LYS A 51 22.06 4.45 -6.74
C LYS A 51 20.84 4.47 -7.67
N ARG A 52 21.01 4.84 -8.94
CA ARG A 52 19.92 4.83 -9.91
C ARG A 52 19.44 3.41 -10.24
N VAL A 53 20.35 2.43 -10.30
CA VAL A 53 20.02 1.00 -10.49
C VAL A 53 19.23 0.45 -9.30
N THR A 54 19.61 0.80 -8.07
CA THR A 54 18.88 0.36 -6.86
C THR A 54 17.51 1.03 -6.75
N GLU A 55 17.40 2.32 -7.07
CA GLU A 55 16.12 3.03 -7.14
C GLU A 55 15.19 2.43 -8.21
N ALA A 56 15.72 2.15 -9.40
CA ALA A 56 14.97 1.50 -10.48
C ALA A 56 14.38 0.16 -10.01
N TYR A 57 15.19 -0.68 -9.37
CA TYR A 57 14.70 -1.95 -8.85
C TYR A 57 13.68 -1.79 -7.72
N TYR A 58 13.90 -0.87 -6.78
CA TYR A 58 12.96 -0.61 -5.69
C TYR A 58 11.56 -0.25 -6.20
N VAL A 59 11.48 0.51 -7.28
CA VAL A 59 10.22 0.97 -7.88
C VAL A 59 9.61 -0.09 -8.79
N LEU A 60 10.41 -0.71 -9.66
CA LEU A 60 9.92 -1.65 -10.66
C LEU A 60 9.56 -3.02 -10.08
N ARG A 61 10.11 -3.41 -8.93
CA ARG A 61 9.75 -4.68 -8.26
C ARG A 61 8.40 -4.65 -7.56
N ASP A 62 7.89 -3.46 -7.24
CA ASP A 62 6.61 -3.26 -6.56
C ASP A 62 5.54 -2.95 -7.59
N ASP A 63 4.49 -3.77 -7.65
CA ASP A 63 3.48 -3.67 -8.70
C ASP A 63 2.73 -2.33 -8.69
N THR A 64 2.45 -1.80 -7.50
CA THR A 64 1.74 -0.53 -7.33
C THR A 64 2.61 0.63 -7.80
N LYS A 65 3.86 0.68 -7.35
CA LYS A 65 4.81 1.73 -7.75
C LYS A 65 5.16 1.64 -9.22
N ARG A 66 5.37 0.44 -9.76
CA ARG A 66 5.64 0.21 -11.19
C ARG A 66 4.51 0.74 -12.06
N LYS A 67 3.25 0.44 -11.72
CA LYS A 67 2.08 0.95 -12.46
C LYS A 67 2.02 2.47 -12.45
N LYS A 68 2.18 3.11 -11.28
CA LYS A 68 2.22 4.56 -11.16
C LYS A 68 3.37 5.16 -11.99
N TYR A 69 4.58 4.62 -11.85
CA TYR A 69 5.75 5.09 -12.58
C TYR A 69 5.56 4.97 -14.09
N LEU A 70 5.03 3.85 -14.58
CA LEU A 70 4.75 3.65 -15.99
C LEU A 70 3.74 4.68 -16.53
N ALA A 71 2.69 4.97 -15.77
CA ALA A 71 1.72 6.02 -16.12
C ALA A 71 2.36 7.41 -16.13
N ASP A 72 3.18 7.73 -15.13
CA ASP A 72 3.85 9.02 -15.01
C ASP A 72 4.82 9.29 -16.19
N ILE A 73 5.60 8.29 -16.60
CA ILE A 73 6.53 8.44 -17.72
C ILE A 73 5.86 8.33 -19.10
N ALA A 74 4.60 7.89 -19.17
CA ALA A 74 3.80 7.91 -20.40
C ALA A 74 3.03 9.23 -20.56
N GLY A 75 2.93 10.03 -19.50
CA GLY A 75 2.21 11.30 -19.50
C GLY A 75 2.97 12.48 -20.12
N PRO A 76 2.30 13.63 -20.30
CA PRO A 76 2.91 14.85 -20.85
C PRO A 76 4.03 15.42 -19.97
N GLU A 77 4.03 15.09 -18.67
CA GLU A 77 5.03 15.54 -17.68
C GLU A 77 6.23 14.58 -17.54
N ARG A 78 6.43 13.64 -18.49
CA ARG A 78 7.47 12.59 -18.44
C ARG A 78 8.83 13.13 -17.97
N ALA A 79 9.27 14.27 -18.50
CA ALA A 79 10.57 14.85 -18.20
C ALA A 79 10.79 15.10 -16.70
N GLN A 80 9.74 15.48 -15.96
CA GLN A 80 9.79 15.72 -14.52
C GLN A 80 9.59 14.45 -13.69
N LYS A 81 9.07 13.38 -14.30
CA LYS A 81 8.71 12.13 -13.64
C LYS A 81 9.66 10.95 -13.92
N LEU A 82 10.82 11.20 -14.55
CA LEU A 82 11.82 10.16 -14.82
C LEU A 82 12.39 9.51 -13.55
N ARG A 83 12.37 10.19 -12.40
CA ARG A 83 12.69 9.62 -11.09
C ARG A 83 11.43 9.55 -10.23
N PHE A 84 11.30 8.44 -9.52
CA PHE A 84 10.26 8.25 -8.51
C PHE A 84 10.78 8.81 -7.19
N THR A 85 10.27 9.99 -6.81
CA THR A 85 10.74 10.72 -5.62
C THR A 85 9.88 10.41 -4.40
N GLU A 86 10.22 11.00 -3.25
CA GLU A 86 9.37 10.95 -2.05
C GLU A 86 7.98 11.51 -2.31
N ALA A 87 7.85 12.53 -3.16
CA ALA A 87 6.56 13.07 -3.59
C ALA A 87 5.75 12.03 -4.39
N SER A 88 6.38 11.32 -5.33
CA SER A 88 5.75 10.20 -6.05
C SER A 88 5.31 9.09 -5.10
N GLU A 89 6.11 8.79 -4.08
CA GLU A 89 5.76 7.80 -3.06
C GLU A 89 4.57 8.24 -2.21
N ALA A 90 4.54 9.51 -1.78
CA ALA A 90 3.43 10.10 -1.05
C ALA A 90 2.13 10.10 -1.88
N GLU A 91 2.19 10.49 -3.16
CA GLU A 91 1.06 10.41 -4.10
C GLU A 91 0.52 8.97 -4.21
N THR A 92 1.42 7.99 -4.37
CA THR A 92 1.05 6.58 -4.50
C THR A 92 0.36 6.06 -3.24
N LYS A 93 0.90 6.39 -2.05
CA LYS A 93 0.30 6.02 -0.76
C LYS A 93 -1.03 6.73 -0.53
N ALA A 94 -1.13 8.01 -0.88
CA ALA A 94 -2.36 8.78 -0.76
C ALA A 94 -3.46 8.23 -1.67
N ALA A 95 -3.13 7.86 -2.91
CA ALA A 95 -4.07 7.22 -3.84
C ALA A 95 -4.55 5.86 -3.31
N ALA A 96 -3.64 5.00 -2.84
CA ALA A 96 -4.00 3.71 -2.25
C ALA A 96 -4.87 3.86 -0.99
N LYS A 97 -4.54 4.83 -0.12
CA LYS A 97 -5.34 5.15 1.06
C LYS A 97 -6.72 5.65 0.67
N LYS A 98 -6.83 6.54 -0.33
CA LYS A 98 -8.11 7.06 -0.83
C LYS A 98 -8.98 5.92 -1.38
N GLU A 99 -8.42 5.04 -2.19
CA GLU A 99 -9.13 3.87 -2.72
C GLU A 99 -9.62 2.95 -1.60
N GLN A 100 -8.77 2.65 -0.62
CA GLN A 100 -9.16 1.86 0.55
C GLN A 100 -10.28 2.54 1.36
N GLU A 101 -10.18 3.84 1.57
CA GLU A 101 -11.22 4.62 2.24
C GLU A 101 -12.54 4.56 1.48
N GLU A 102 -12.53 4.77 0.16
CA GLU A 102 -13.72 4.66 -0.70
C GLU A 102 -14.34 3.25 -0.68
N GLN A 103 -13.53 2.19 -0.57
CA GLN A 103 -14.02 0.82 -0.42
C GLN A 103 -14.70 0.57 0.94
N ILE A 104 -14.33 1.30 1.99
CA ILE A 104 -14.93 1.20 3.32
C ILE A 104 -16.20 2.06 3.39
N GLY A 105 -16.12 3.32 2.97
CA GLY A 105 -17.23 4.26 2.92
C GLY A 105 -16.74 5.66 2.55
N THR A 106 -17.60 6.47 1.95
CA THR A 106 -17.20 7.74 1.36
C THR A 106 -17.21 8.90 2.36
N HIS A 107 -17.89 8.76 3.50
CA HIS A 107 -18.01 9.83 4.50
C HIS A 107 -16.93 9.72 5.60
N PRO A 108 -16.13 10.77 5.88
CA PRO A 108 -15.06 10.71 6.87
C PRO A 108 -15.50 10.26 8.28
N LYS A 109 -16.61 10.81 8.80
CA LYS A 109 -17.15 10.38 10.09
C LYS A 109 -17.72 8.97 10.06
N GLY A 110 -18.29 8.53 8.93
CA GLY A 110 -18.78 7.17 8.76
C GLY A 110 -17.63 6.18 8.92
N ARG A 111 -16.52 6.43 8.21
CA ARG A 111 -15.28 5.64 8.33
C ARG A 111 -14.70 5.64 9.73
N GLN A 112 -14.68 6.80 10.41
CA GLN A 112 -14.17 6.90 11.78
C GLN A 112 -14.95 6.01 12.75
N PHE A 113 -16.29 6.06 12.70
CA PHE A 113 -17.13 5.20 13.52
C PHE A 113 -17.00 3.72 13.13
N TYR A 114 -16.86 3.42 11.83
CA TYR A 114 -16.61 2.06 11.35
C TYR A 114 -15.32 1.48 11.93
N GLN A 115 -14.21 2.23 11.86
CA GLN A 115 -12.92 1.82 12.43
C GLN A 115 -12.98 1.66 13.96
N GLN A 116 -13.68 2.55 14.66
CA GLN A 116 -13.82 2.42 16.11
C GLN A 116 -14.60 1.17 16.50
N ALA A 117 -15.68 0.86 15.78
CA ALA A 117 -16.44 -0.36 16.00
C ALA A 117 -15.63 -1.64 15.70
N GLN A 118 -14.74 -1.63 14.70
CA GLN A 118 -13.83 -2.75 14.46
C GLN A 118 -12.92 -2.99 15.67
N LYS A 119 -12.29 -1.91 16.19
CA LYS A 119 -11.45 -2.00 17.40
C LYS A 119 -12.23 -2.47 18.62
N ASP A 120 -13.45 -1.97 18.81
CA ASP A 120 -14.30 -2.38 19.92
C ASP A 120 -14.66 -3.86 19.83
N ALA A 121 -14.97 -4.36 18.63
CA ALA A 121 -15.29 -5.77 18.43
C ALA A 121 -14.06 -6.68 18.63
N GLU A 122 -12.89 -6.28 18.13
CA GLU A 122 -11.61 -6.98 18.39
C GLU A 122 -11.28 -7.01 19.88
N GLY A 123 -11.61 -5.94 20.60
CA GLY A 123 -11.49 -5.87 22.06
C GLY A 123 -12.60 -6.60 22.84
N GLY A 124 -13.52 -7.31 22.17
CA GLY A 124 -14.64 -8.00 22.81
C GLY A 124 -15.78 -7.11 23.32
N ASN A 125 -15.70 -5.79 23.09
CA ASN A 125 -16.71 -4.81 23.49
C ASN A 125 -17.83 -4.73 22.43
N LEU A 126 -18.51 -5.85 22.16
CA LEU A 126 -19.48 -5.96 21.06
C LEU A 126 -20.63 -4.94 21.17
N SER A 127 -21.09 -4.59 22.37
CA SER A 127 -22.12 -3.56 22.56
C SER A 127 -21.64 -2.16 22.14
N ALA A 128 -20.36 -1.85 22.34
CA ALA A 128 -19.77 -0.59 21.86
C ALA A 128 -19.61 -0.62 20.34
N ALA A 129 -19.18 -1.77 19.79
CA ALA A 129 -19.08 -1.98 18.36
C ALA A 129 -20.44 -1.79 17.65
N GLU A 130 -21.53 -2.31 18.21
CA GLU A 130 -22.87 -2.14 17.65
C GLU A 130 -23.30 -0.67 17.60
N ARG A 131 -23.08 0.08 18.69
CA ARG A 131 -23.39 1.52 18.75
C ARG A 131 -22.58 2.30 17.71
N ASN A 132 -21.29 2.02 17.61
CA ASN A 132 -20.41 2.68 16.65
C ASN A 132 -20.79 2.32 15.20
N MET A 133 -21.19 1.08 14.90
CA MET A 133 -21.76 0.73 13.60
C MET A 133 -23.04 1.50 13.27
N LYS A 134 -23.97 1.62 14.23
CA LYS A 134 -25.19 2.44 14.06
C LYS A 134 -24.84 3.90 13.78
N MET A 135 -23.86 4.46 14.49
CA MET A 135 -23.37 5.82 14.23
C MET A 135 -22.74 5.95 12.84
N ALA A 136 -21.99 4.95 12.36
CA ALA A 136 -21.45 4.94 11.00
C ALA A 136 -22.56 4.99 9.94
N LEU A 137 -23.63 4.22 10.14
CA LEU A 137 -24.82 4.21 9.28
C LEU A 137 -25.63 5.51 9.33
N THR A 138 -25.55 6.31 10.40
CA THR A 138 -26.16 7.65 10.42
C THR A 138 -25.54 8.56 9.36
N TYR A 139 -24.24 8.43 9.09
CA TYR A 139 -23.55 9.21 8.06
C TYR A 139 -23.66 8.58 6.67
N GLU A 140 -23.73 7.24 6.59
CA GLU A 140 -23.85 6.52 5.31
C GLU A 140 -24.93 5.42 5.37
N PRO A 141 -26.23 5.78 5.34
CA PRO A 141 -27.31 4.81 5.54
C PRO A 141 -27.44 3.74 4.46
N SER A 142 -26.88 3.99 3.26
CA SER A 142 -26.89 3.06 2.13
C SER A 142 -25.66 2.16 2.05
N ASN A 143 -24.65 2.36 2.91
CA ASN A 143 -23.40 1.61 2.84
C ASN A 143 -23.63 0.13 3.21
N ALA A 144 -23.54 -0.75 2.22
CA ALA A 144 -23.78 -2.19 2.37
C ALA A 144 -22.80 -2.86 3.35
N ARG A 145 -21.52 -2.46 3.31
CA ARG A 145 -20.47 -2.99 4.19
C ARG A 145 -20.75 -2.66 5.65
N TYR A 146 -21.23 -1.44 5.94
CA TYR A 146 -21.60 -1.06 7.31
C TYR A 146 -22.80 -1.86 7.81
N LYS A 147 -23.78 -2.12 6.94
CA LYS A 147 -24.96 -2.94 7.29
C LYS A 147 -24.58 -4.39 7.58
N GLU A 148 -23.77 -4.99 6.72
CA GLU A 148 -23.28 -6.36 6.90
C GLU A 148 -22.51 -6.49 8.21
N ARG A 149 -21.57 -5.57 8.48
CA ARG A 149 -20.79 -5.58 9.71
C ARG A 149 -21.64 -5.39 10.95
N LEU A 150 -22.66 -4.52 10.92
CA LEU A 150 -23.61 -4.37 12.01
C LEU A 150 -24.35 -5.69 12.30
N ALA A 151 -24.84 -6.37 11.26
CA ALA A 151 -25.56 -7.63 11.41
C ALA A 151 -24.69 -8.73 12.04
N GLU A 152 -23.40 -8.82 11.64
CA GLU A 152 -22.45 -9.75 12.26
C GLU A 152 -22.26 -9.48 13.76
N VAL A 153 -22.04 -8.23 14.15
CA VAL A 153 -21.86 -7.85 15.56
C VAL A 153 -23.12 -8.16 16.38
N GLN A 154 -24.30 -7.89 15.82
CA GLN A 154 -25.58 -8.21 16.46
C GLN A 154 -25.78 -9.70 16.65
N LYS A 155 -25.38 -10.52 15.66
CA LYS A 155 -25.43 -11.98 15.77
C LYS A 155 -24.51 -12.48 16.89
N GLN A 156 -23.26 -11.98 16.94
CA GLN A 156 -22.32 -12.35 18.00
C GLN A 156 -22.86 -12.00 19.40
N LEU A 157 -23.45 -10.82 19.57
CA LEU A 157 -24.11 -10.43 20.81
C LEU A 157 -25.26 -11.38 21.20
N ALA A 158 -26.09 -11.78 20.24
CA ALA A 158 -27.19 -12.69 20.48
C ALA A 158 -26.70 -14.08 20.91
N ASP A 159 -25.62 -14.57 20.28
CA ASP A 159 -25.02 -15.87 20.62
C ASP A 159 -24.37 -15.84 22.01
N GLU A 160 -23.67 -14.75 22.37
CA GLU A 160 -23.15 -14.55 23.73
C GLU A 160 -24.24 -14.52 24.79
N ALA A 161 -25.37 -13.85 24.52
CA ALA A 161 -26.50 -13.79 25.42
C ALA A 161 -27.13 -15.18 25.66
N LYS A 162 -27.32 -15.97 24.58
CA LYS A 162 -27.84 -17.35 24.67
C LYS A 162 -26.92 -18.26 25.47
N ASN A 163 -25.61 -18.16 25.26
CA ASN A 163 -24.63 -18.96 25.98
C ASN A 163 -24.61 -18.64 27.48
N LYS A 164 -24.75 -17.36 27.85
CA LYS A 164 -24.90 -16.95 29.25
C LYS A 164 -26.19 -17.51 29.86
N ASP A 165 -27.32 -17.39 29.19
CA ASP A 165 -28.61 -17.90 29.70
C ASP A 165 -28.59 -19.44 29.92
N ASN A 166 -27.99 -20.20 28.99
CA ASN A 166 -27.83 -21.65 29.16
C ASN A 166 -26.90 -22.03 30.31
N SER A 167 -25.86 -21.24 30.59
CA SER A 167 -24.97 -21.47 31.73
C SER A 167 -25.66 -21.28 33.10
N PHE A 168 -26.71 -20.47 33.17
CA PHE A 168 -27.47 -20.24 34.41
C PHE A 168 -28.49 -21.36 34.71
N LYS A 169 -28.90 -22.13 33.70
CA LYS A 169 -29.92 -23.19 33.83
C LYS A 169 -29.38 -24.58 34.21
N ILE A 170 -28.06 -24.77 34.30
CA ILE A 170 -27.40 -26.07 34.56
C ILE A 170 -26.89 -26.17 36.03
N ARG A 171 -27.54 -25.51 36.99
CA ARG A 171 -27.21 -25.62 38.42
C ARG A 171 -28.39 -26.12 39.23
#